data_AF-A0A7Y0XDY8-F1
#
_entry.id   AF-A0A7Y0XDY8-F1
#
_cell.length_a   1.000
_cell.length_b   1.000
_cell.length_c   1.000
_cell.angle_alpha   90.00
_cell.angle_beta   90.00
_cell.angle_gamma   90.00
#
_symmetry.space_group_name_H-M   'P 1'
#
loop_
_entity.id
_entity.type
_entity.pdbx_description
1 polymer ?
#
loop_
_entity_poly.entity_id
_entity_poly.type
_entity_poly.pdbx_seq_one_letter_code
_entity_poly.pdbx_strand_id
1 'polypeptide(L)'
;GVVTRCVDSEHFLLPFEEIESQFPQGKHIMMEHFYRRMRKRFDILMQDGKPVGGKWNYDANNRNKLKAKDIEQLPQPLMFSTDVRDITERLARHDIKTIGNLEGDLLWPINRAQSLSLLAHFCQVCLPLFGRFQDAMT
;
A
#
# COMPACT_ATOMS: atom_id res chain seq x y z
N GLY A 1 -36.56 0.32 -18.82
CA GLY A 1 -35.36 0.92 -18.19
C GLY A 1 -34.70 -0.15 -17.34
N VAL A 2 -33.36 -0.20 -17.31
CA VAL A 2 -32.62 -1.15 -16.47
C VAL A 2 -32.55 -0.58 -15.05
N VAL A 3 -32.88 -1.41 -14.05
CA VAL A 3 -32.72 -1.05 -12.64
C VAL A 3 -31.26 -1.19 -12.25
N THR A 4 -30.68 -0.15 -11.66
CA THR A 4 -29.30 -0.15 -11.14
C THR A 4 -29.30 0.05 -9.63
N ARG A 5 -28.26 -0.46 -8.96
CA ARG A 5 -28.03 -0.28 -7.52
C ARG A 5 -26.54 -0.09 -7.26
N CYS A 6 -26.22 0.70 -6.23
CA CYS A 6 -24.86 0.87 -5.73
C CYS A 6 -24.66 0.01 -4.46
N VAL A 7 -23.46 -0.52 -4.29
CA VAL A 7 -23.02 -1.29 -3.12
C VAL A 7 -21.59 -0.90 -2.76
N ASP A 8 -21.16 -1.20 -1.53
CA ASP A 8 -19.78 -0.97 -1.12
C ASP A 8 -18.80 -1.87 -1.89
N SER A 9 -17.56 -1.43 -1.98
CA SER A 9 -16.41 -2.14 -2.57
C SER A 9 -15.71 -3.09 -1.59
N GLU A 10 -15.90 -2.91 -0.28
CA GLU A 10 -15.17 -3.62 0.79
C GLU A 10 -13.63 -3.42 0.74
N HIS A 11 -13.13 -2.51 -0.10
CA HIS A 11 -11.70 -2.21 -0.23
C HIS A 11 -11.18 -1.25 0.86
N PHE A 12 -12.08 -0.56 1.57
CA PHE A 12 -11.74 0.42 2.59
C PHE A 12 -12.22 -0.05 3.96
N LEU A 13 -11.40 0.17 4.99
CA LEU A 13 -11.79 -0.10 6.38
C LEU A 13 -12.83 0.90 6.90
N LEU A 14 -12.91 2.09 6.32
CA LEU A 14 -13.94 3.07 6.65
C LEU A 14 -15.06 2.98 5.60
N PRO A 15 -16.29 2.63 6.00
CA PRO A 15 -17.44 2.64 5.09
C PRO A 15 -17.69 4.02 4.48
N PHE A 16 -18.16 4.04 3.23
CA PHE A 16 -18.39 5.30 2.52
C PHE A 16 -19.38 6.22 3.25
N GLU A 17 -20.45 5.66 3.82
CA GLU A 17 -21.48 6.38 4.57
C GLU A 17 -20.96 7.06 5.84
N GLU A 18 -19.83 6.60 6.38
CA GLU A 18 -19.24 7.19 7.59
C GLU A 18 -18.32 8.38 7.28
N ILE A 19 -17.94 8.59 6.01
CA ILE A 19 -16.94 9.60 5.62
C ILE A 19 -17.37 11.00 6.08
N GLU A 20 -18.60 11.42 5.80
CA GLU A 20 -19.08 12.76 6.15
C GLU A 20 -19.07 13.01 7.67
N SER A 21 -19.40 11.97 8.45
CA SER A 21 -19.39 12.05 9.90
C SER A 21 -17.96 12.15 10.48
N GLN A 22 -16.99 11.46 9.86
CA GLN A 22 -15.60 11.41 10.31
C GLN A 22 -14.77 12.59 9.80
N PHE A 23 -15.13 13.13 8.64
CA PHE A 23 -14.44 14.21 7.93
C PHE A 23 -15.41 15.30 7.48
N PRO A 24 -16.09 15.98 8.43
CA PRO A 24 -17.01 17.05 8.11
C PRO A 24 -16.31 18.20 7.39
N GLN A 25 -16.95 18.69 6.32
CA GLN A 25 -16.42 19.78 5.50
C GLN A 25 -16.07 21.02 6.34
N GLY A 26 -14.93 21.63 6.05
CA GLY A 26 -14.49 22.86 6.72
C GLY A 26 -13.94 22.65 8.14
N LYS A 27 -13.87 21.43 8.66
CA LYS A 27 -13.22 21.13 9.94
C LYS A 27 -11.85 20.51 9.72
N HIS A 28 -10.86 21.01 10.45
CA HIS A 28 -9.54 20.40 10.48
C HIS A 28 -9.58 19.07 11.23
N ILE A 29 -9.14 17.99 10.59
CA ILE A 29 -9.06 16.65 11.16
C ILE A 29 -7.60 16.20 11.12
N MET A 30 -7.04 15.88 12.29
CA MET A 30 -5.68 15.30 12.37
C MET A 30 -5.74 13.80 12.08
N MET A 31 -4.91 13.35 11.13
CA MET A 31 -4.80 11.93 10.76
C MET A 31 -4.47 11.04 11.96
N GLU A 32 -3.67 11.52 12.92
CA GLU A 32 -3.35 10.77 14.13
C GLU A 32 -4.60 10.42 14.95
N HIS A 33 -5.54 11.35 15.13
CA HIS A 33 -6.78 11.07 15.86
C HIS A 33 -7.64 10.04 15.15
N PHE A 34 -7.76 10.15 13.82
CA PHE A 34 -8.46 9.16 13.01
C PHE A 34 -7.80 7.78 13.10
N TYR A 35 -6.48 7.70 12.93
CA TYR A 35 -5.70 6.46 13.05
C TYR A 35 -5.88 5.78 14.41
N ARG A 36 -5.84 6.53 15.52
CA ARG A 36 -6.08 5.98 16.87
C ARG A 36 -7.49 5.39 17.01
N ARG A 37 -8.52 6.03 16.44
CA ARG A 37 -9.89 5.50 16.42
C ARG A 37 -9.97 4.21 15.61
N MET A 38 -9.34 4.17 14.44
CA MET A 38 -9.33 2.97 13.59
C MET A 38 -8.61 1.80 14.26
N ARG A 39 -7.46 2.03 14.91
CA ARG A 39 -6.78 0.99 15.69
C ARG A 39 -7.66 0.40 16.79
N LYS A 40 -8.38 1.24 17.53
CA LYS A 40 -9.34 0.78 18.55
C LYS A 40 -10.51 0.01 17.95
N ARG A 41 -11.08 0.49 16.83
CA ARG A 41 -12.21 -0.16 16.15
C ARG A 41 -11.87 -1.57 15.67
N PHE A 42 -10.66 -1.77 15.14
CA PHE A 42 -10.23 -3.04 14.55
C PHE A 42 -9.30 -3.85 15.45
N ASP A 43 -9.07 -3.41 16.69
CA ASP A 43 -8.16 -4.04 17.66
C ASP A 43 -6.73 -4.26 17.13
N ILE A 44 -6.25 -3.37 16.25
CA ILE A 44 -4.94 -3.53 15.60
C ILE A 44 -3.83 -3.02 16.52
N LEU A 45 -2.96 -3.94 16.94
CA LEU A 45 -1.85 -3.70 17.87
C LEU A 45 -2.34 -3.12 19.20
N MET A 46 -3.49 -3.56 19.70
CA MET A 46 -4.08 -3.11 20.95
C MET A 46 -3.95 -4.17 22.04
N GLN A 47 -3.84 -3.75 23.30
CA GLN A 47 -3.85 -4.61 24.47
C GLN A 47 -4.57 -3.87 25.60
N ASP A 48 -5.65 -4.45 26.11
CA ASP A 48 -6.50 -3.87 27.17
C ASP A 48 -6.92 -2.42 26.88
N GLY A 49 -7.30 -2.13 25.63
CA GLY A 49 -7.70 -0.80 25.16
C GLY A 49 -6.57 0.23 25.04
N LYS A 50 -5.32 -0.18 25.27
CA LYS A 50 -4.10 0.64 25.14
C LYS A 50 -3.27 0.18 23.94
N PRO A 51 -2.47 1.05 23.32
CA PRO A 51 -1.59 0.63 22.24
C PRO A 51 -0.49 -0.30 22.77
N VAL A 52 -0.24 -1.41 22.08
CA VAL A 52 0.93 -2.26 22.31
C VAL A 52 2.20 -1.40 22.26
N GLY A 53 3.11 -1.61 23.21
CA GLY A 53 4.35 -0.84 23.35
C GLY A 53 4.17 0.55 24.01
N GLY A 54 2.94 0.92 24.40
CA GLY A 54 2.65 2.14 25.17
C GLY A 54 2.63 3.44 24.37
N LYS A 55 2.95 3.40 23.07
CA LYS A 55 2.90 4.57 22.17
C LYS A 55 1.98 4.31 20.98
N TRP A 56 1.32 5.36 20.52
CA TRP A 56 0.46 5.30 19.33
C TRP A 56 1.27 5.32 18.03
N ASN A 57 2.43 5.97 18.02
CA ASN A 57 3.24 6.20 16.83
C ASN A 57 4.74 6.04 17.14
N TYR A 58 5.48 5.46 16.19
CA TYR A 58 6.94 5.27 16.22
C TYR A 58 7.64 5.93 15.00
N ASP A 59 6.97 6.81 14.26
CA ASP A 59 7.46 7.50 13.04
C ASP A 59 8.83 8.16 13.21
N ALA A 60 9.08 8.77 14.37
CA ALA A 60 10.37 9.41 14.67
C ALA A 60 11.55 8.42 14.61
N ASN A 61 11.32 7.12 14.81
CA ASN A 61 12.34 6.08 14.76
C ASN A 61 12.61 5.58 13.33
N ASN A 62 11.80 5.99 12.35
CA ASN A 62 11.82 5.46 10.98
C ASN A 62 12.68 6.29 10.00
N ARG A 63 13.50 7.21 10.52
CA ARG A 63 14.25 8.22 9.74
C ARG A 63 15.73 7.93 9.61
N ASN A 64 16.13 6.65 9.65
CA ASN A 64 17.55 6.32 9.58
C ASN A 64 18.07 6.53 8.15
N LYS A 65 19.30 7.03 8.04
CA LYS A 65 19.98 7.16 6.75
C LYS A 65 20.41 5.78 6.26
N LEU A 66 20.26 5.54 4.97
CA LEU A 66 20.79 4.36 4.30
C LEU A 66 22.27 4.58 3.97
N LYS A 67 23.14 3.69 4.45
CA LYS A 67 24.58 3.72 4.13
C LYS A 67 24.86 2.74 3.01
N ALA A 68 25.98 2.91 2.28
CA ALA A 68 26.37 1.99 1.21
C ALA A 68 26.39 0.52 1.63
N LYS A 69 26.87 0.22 2.85
CA LYS A 69 26.86 -1.14 3.42
C LYS A 69 25.46 -1.69 3.71
N ASP A 70 24.48 -0.82 3.95
CA ASP A 70 23.09 -1.24 4.17
C ASP A 70 22.44 -1.63 2.83
N ILE A 71 22.81 -0.98 1.72
CA ILE A 71 22.30 -1.28 0.36
C ILE A 71 22.60 -2.72 -0.02
N GLU A 72 23.82 -3.19 0.25
CA GLU A 72 24.25 -4.57 -0.01
C GLU A 72 23.43 -5.61 0.77
N GLN A 73 22.79 -5.20 1.87
CA GLN A 73 21.98 -6.05 2.74
C GLN A 73 20.48 -5.93 2.47
N LEU A 74 20.06 -5.03 1.59
CA LEU A 74 18.64 -4.88 1.27
C LEU A 74 18.15 -6.11 0.50
N PRO A 75 16.97 -6.64 0.86
CA PRO A 75 16.39 -7.74 0.14
C PRO A 75 16.01 -7.29 -1.27
N GLN A 76 16.19 -8.19 -2.24
CA GLN A 76 15.71 -7.94 -3.59
C GLN A 76 14.17 -7.96 -3.60
N PRO A 77 13.53 -7.10 -4.41
CA PRO A 77 12.09 -7.14 -4.57
C PRO A 77 11.66 -8.45 -5.24
N LEU A 78 10.53 -9.00 -4.81
CA LEU A 78 9.89 -10.06 -5.58
C LEU A 78 9.31 -9.44 -6.86
N MET A 79 9.85 -9.83 -8.00
CA MET A 79 9.38 -9.41 -9.32
C MET A 79 8.74 -10.60 -10.04
N PHE A 80 7.76 -10.30 -10.89
CA PHE A 80 7.16 -11.26 -11.80
C PHE A 80 7.74 -11.06 -13.21
N SER A 81 7.37 -11.94 -14.13
CA SER A 81 7.69 -11.82 -15.55
C SER A 81 6.46 -12.33 -16.29
N THR A 82 5.62 -11.38 -16.69
CA THR A 82 4.42 -11.64 -17.47
C THR A 82 4.61 -11.07 -18.86
N ASP A 83 4.55 -11.94 -19.87
CA ASP A 83 4.54 -11.53 -21.27
C ASP A 83 3.26 -10.73 -21.57
N VAL A 84 3.44 -9.51 -22.06
CA VAL A 84 2.36 -8.57 -22.41
C VAL A 84 2.42 -8.10 -23.86
N ARG A 85 3.12 -8.85 -24.72
CA ARG A 85 3.31 -8.49 -26.14
C ARG A 85 2.00 -8.29 -26.89
N ASP A 86 0.98 -9.08 -26.59
CA ASP A 86 -0.34 -8.94 -27.20
C ASP A 86 -0.98 -7.57 -26.90
N ILE A 87 -0.80 -7.07 -25.68
CA ILE A 87 -1.29 -5.76 -25.25
C ILE A 87 -0.48 -4.65 -25.92
N THR A 88 0.86 -4.75 -25.94
CA THR A 88 1.72 -3.71 -26.53
C THR A 88 1.52 -3.60 -28.04
N GLU A 89 1.40 -4.74 -28.74
CA GLU A 89 1.05 -4.78 -30.17
C GLU A 89 -0.32 -4.16 -30.44
N ARG A 90 -1.30 -4.40 -29.56
CA ARG A 90 -2.63 -3.79 -29.67
C ARG A 90 -2.57 -2.27 -29.49
N LEU A 91 -1.82 -1.77 -28.51
CA LEU A 91 -1.65 -0.34 -28.29
C LEU A 91 -1.00 0.33 -29.51
N ALA A 92 0.05 -0.29 -30.07
CA ALA A 92 0.73 0.18 -31.27
C ALA A 92 -0.21 0.22 -32.48
N ARG A 93 -1.00 -0.85 -32.68
CA ARG A 93 -1.97 -0.94 -33.79
C ARG A 93 -3.05 0.15 -33.75
N HIS A 94 -3.36 0.67 -32.57
CA HIS A 94 -4.37 1.70 -32.36
C HIS A 94 -3.77 3.12 -32.20
N ASP A 95 -2.46 3.28 -32.39
CA ASP A 95 -1.74 4.57 -32.24
C ASP A 95 -2.03 5.26 -30.88
N ILE A 96 -2.10 4.46 -29.80
CA ILE A 96 -2.34 4.98 -28.45
C ILE A 96 -1.05 5.63 -27.93
N LYS A 97 -1.08 6.95 -27.75
CA LYS A 97 0.03 7.70 -27.14
C LYS A 97 0.05 7.51 -25.63
N THR A 98 1.18 7.07 -25.10
CA THR A 98 1.39 6.86 -23.65
C THR A 98 2.59 7.65 -23.15
N ILE A 99 2.65 7.85 -21.83
CA ILE A 99 3.86 8.30 -21.15
C ILE A 99 4.68 7.08 -20.69
N GLY A 100 6.01 7.18 -20.76
CA GLY A 100 6.91 6.09 -20.41
C GLY A 100 7.11 5.06 -21.53
N ASN A 101 8.06 4.14 -21.30
CA ASN A 101 8.42 3.07 -22.22
C ASN A 101 8.06 1.71 -21.62
N LEU A 102 7.47 0.85 -22.45
CA LEU A 102 7.19 -0.55 -22.12
C LEU A 102 8.22 -1.42 -22.84
N GLU A 103 9.21 -1.92 -22.11
CA GLU A 103 10.23 -2.84 -22.63
C GLU A 103 10.21 -4.14 -21.83
N GLY A 104 10.12 -5.27 -22.53
CA GLY A 104 10.13 -6.60 -21.92
C GLY A 104 8.84 -6.97 -21.18
N ASP A 105 9.00 -7.83 -20.20
CA ASP A 105 7.89 -8.41 -19.43
C ASP A 105 7.39 -7.45 -18.34
N LEU A 106 6.10 -7.58 -18.01
CA LEU A 106 5.50 -6.86 -16.89
C LEU A 106 5.95 -7.49 -15.55
N LEU A 107 6.61 -6.68 -14.72
CA LEU A 107 7.18 -7.09 -13.44
C LEU A 107 6.18 -7.14 -12.28
N TRP A 108 5.00 -6.57 -12.47
CA TRP A 108 3.96 -6.40 -11.45
C TRP A 108 3.06 -7.62 -11.35
N PRO A 109 2.46 -7.90 -10.17
CA PRO A 109 1.47 -8.97 -10.04
C PRO A 109 0.22 -8.64 -10.88
N ILE A 110 -0.20 -9.57 -11.72
CA ILE A 110 -1.37 -9.44 -12.61
C ILE A 110 -2.62 -10.15 -12.09
N ASN A 111 -2.51 -10.87 -10.97
CA ASN A 111 -3.63 -11.60 -10.40
C ASN A 111 -3.50 -11.77 -8.87
N ARG A 112 -4.59 -12.23 -8.24
CA ARG A 112 -4.67 -12.41 -6.78
C ARG A 112 -3.57 -13.33 -6.23
N ALA A 113 -3.24 -14.41 -6.93
CA ALA A 113 -2.23 -15.36 -6.44
C ALA A 113 -0.85 -14.69 -6.37
N GLN A 114 -0.46 -13.96 -7.42
CA GLN A 114 0.79 -13.20 -7.45
C GLN A 114 0.80 -12.09 -6.38
N SER A 115 -0.31 -11.36 -6.21
CA SER A 115 -0.42 -10.33 -5.15
C SER A 115 -0.28 -10.91 -3.75
N LEU A 116 -0.82 -12.10 -3.48
CA LEU A 116 -0.66 -12.79 -2.20
C LEU A 116 0.78 -13.25 -1.98
N SER A 117 1.46 -13.74 -3.02
CA SER A 117 2.89 -14.07 -2.94
C SER A 117 3.75 -12.83 -2.64
N LEU A 118 3.43 -11.68 -3.26
CA LEU A 118 4.11 -10.42 -2.99
C LEU A 118 3.88 -9.94 -1.55
N LEU A 119 2.66 -10.05 -1.03
CA LEU A 119 2.36 -9.74 0.37
C LEU A 119 3.13 -10.65 1.32
N ALA A 120 3.18 -11.95 1.06
CA ALA A 120 3.92 -12.91 1.87
C ALA A 120 5.42 -12.58 1.89
N HIS A 121 6.00 -12.30 0.72
CA HIS A 121 7.40 -11.86 0.60
C HIS A 121 7.66 -10.58 1.40
N PHE A 122 6.79 -9.57 1.28
CA PHE A 122 6.93 -8.34 2.05
C PHE A 122 6.91 -8.62 3.56
N CYS A 123 5.94 -9.38 4.05
CA CYS A 123 5.80 -9.67 5.48
C CYS A 123 6.99 -10.47 6.04
N GLN A 124 7.55 -11.39 5.28
CA GLN A 124 8.64 -12.27 5.74
C GLN A 124 10.01 -11.62 5.57
N VAL A 125 10.22 -10.86 4.50
CA VAL A 125 11.55 -10.41 4.07
C VAL A 125 11.73 -8.90 4.25
N CYS A 126 10.75 -8.09 3.85
CA CYS A 126 10.90 -6.63 3.82
C CYS A 126 10.47 -5.95 5.13
N LEU A 127 9.40 -6.45 5.77
CA LEU A 127 8.79 -5.86 6.96
C LEU A 127 9.79 -5.63 8.12
N PRO A 128 10.75 -6.53 8.41
CA PRO A 128 11.73 -6.30 9.48
C PRO A 128 12.58 -5.03 9.29
N LEU A 129 12.82 -4.62 8.05
CA LEU A 129 13.63 -3.44 7.70
C LEU A 129 12.79 -2.23 7.29
N PHE A 130 11.47 -2.40 7.13
CA PHE A 130 10.57 -1.39 6.59
C PHE A 130 10.66 -0.06 7.34
N GLY A 131 10.46 -0.07 8.67
CA GLY A 131 10.52 1.16 9.46
C GLY A 131 11.90 1.82 9.39
N ARG A 132 12.98 1.04 9.46
CA ARG A 132 14.35 1.57 9.49
C ARG A 132 14.68 2.44 8.28
N PHE A 133 14.21 2.05 7.09
CA PHE A 133 14.56 2.68 5.82
C PHE A 133 13.37 3.36 5.13
N GLN A 134 12.27 3.62 5.85
CA GLN A 134 11.04 4.17 5.26
C GLN A 134 11.25 5.52 4.55
N ASP A 135 12.03 6.41 5.16
CA ASP A 135 12.32 7.76 4.63
C ASP A 135 13.66 7.83 3.86
N ALA A 136 14.34 6.70 3.67
CA ALA A 136 15.63 6.69 3.01
C ALA A 136 15.46 6.79 1.49
N MET A 137 16.24 7.68 0.86
CA MET A 137 16.41 7.75 -0.59
C MET A 137 17.87 7.41 -0.93
N THR A 138 18.06 6.62 -1.98
CA THR A 138 19.36 6.33 -2.61
C THR A 138 19.68 7.32 -3.70
#